data_AF-A0AA36CRS9-F1
#
_entry.id   AF-A0AA36CRS9-F1
#
_cell.length_a   1.000
_cell.length_b   1.000
_cell.length_c   1.000
_cell.angle_alpha   90.00
_cell.angle_beta   90.00
_cell.angle_gamma   90.00
#
_symmetry.space_group_name_H-M   'P 1'
#
loop_
_entity.id
_entity.type
_entity.pdbx_description
1 polymer ?
#
loop_
_entity_poly.entity_id
_entity_poly.type
_entity_poly.pdbx_seq_one_letter_code
_entity_poly.pdbx_strand_id
1 'polypeptide(L)'
;MDDREYDEEDLDHTEIPDTYENESDEGNVEDLRLNSAGDNVSEEQDDEEEEEAERPPETQDEDDEDAVTSAMVLAEMRQVWQSETVSPLLLPDRSELVHCLVDQIESMEENLMRCVDRGHIKISLHRLELQRITFVVNSYIRRRLQKIEDNPLLAIQQHQERVRTEQKPLLSDDELIYARRFAEAESAVFSQTVLRHLPASLNRLMRPVTTNDSEKVFINVLADGLDDVAVPDGDDPGSDVLIGLNRGATFLLPINPILPALEQGHVRLL
;
A
#
# COMPACT_ATOMS: atom_id res chain seq x y z
N MET A 1 57.92 16.12 4.06
CA MET A 1 58.60 17.12 3.23
C MET A 1 58.36 16.75 1.77
N ASP A 2 57.18 17.10 1.27
CA ASP A 2 57.08 17.91 0.05
C ASP A 2 55.63 18.44 0.06
N ASP A 3 55.49 19.63 0.63
CA ASP A 3 54.26 20.40 0.66
C ASP A 3 54.10 21.05 -0.71
N ARG A 4 52.93 20.87 -1.35
CA ARG A 4 52.51 21.70 -2.48
C ARG A 4 51.18 22.35 -2.14
N GLU A 5 51.35 23.48 -1.47
CA GLU A 5 50.56 24.70 -1.51
C GLU A 5 49.98 24.92 -2.92
N TYR A 6 48.66 25.03 -3.02
CA TYR A 6 47.97 25.52 -4.21
C TYR A 6 47.37 26.87 -3.83
N ASP A 7 47.93 27.90 -4.44
CA ASP A 7 47.55 29.31 -4.30
C ASP A 7 46.10 29.56 -4.69
N GLU A 8 45.37 30.26 -3.81
CA GLU A 8 44.19 31.05 -4.15
C GLU A 8 44.68 32.31 -4.85
N GLU A 9 44.28 32.55 -6.11
CA GLU A 9 44.13 33.91 -6.64
C GLU A 9 43.25 33.94 -7.91
N ASP A 10 42.31 34.88 -7.85
CA ASP A 10 41.66 35.64 -8.93
C ASP A 10 40.45 35.11 -9.71
N LEU A 11 39.30 35.63 -9.25
CA LEU A 11 38.04 35.85 -9.97
C LEU A 11 38.25 36.55 -11.32
N ASP A 12 37.65 36.01 -12.38
CA ASP A 12 37.24 36.79 -13.54
C ASP A 12 35.73 36.67 -13.73
N HIS A 13 35.05 37.80 -13.54
CA HIS A 13 33.63 37.98 -13.79
C HIS A 13 33.43 38.20 -15.30
N THR A 14 33.18 37.14 -16.07
CA THR A 14 32.64 37.32 -17.42
C THR A 14 31.21 37.84 -17.35
N GLU A 15 31.08 39.13 -17.65
CA GLU A 15 29.85 39.88 -17.90
C GLU A 15 29.03 39.22 -19.02
N ILE A 16 27.75 38.98 -18.75
CA ILE A 16 26.75 38.54 -19.75
C ILE A 16 26.15 39.82 -20.36
N PRO A 17 26.19 40.05 -21.68
CA PRO A 17 25.53 41.21 -22.28
C PRO A 17 24.01 41.03 -22.33
N ASP A 18 23.30 41.99 -21.73
CA ASP A 18 21.86 42.21 -21.89
C ASP A 18 21.52 42.69 -23.30
N THR A 19 20.76 41.90 -24.06
CA THR A 19 20.03 42.39 -25.24
C THR A 19 18.61 41.81 -25.25
N TYR A 20 17.69 42.50 -24.57
CA TYR A 20 16.26 42.42 -24.84
C TYR A 20 15.88 43.66 -25.63
N GLU A 21 15.82 43.54 -26.96
CA GLU A 21 15.19 44.54 -27.82
C GLU A 21 13.69 44.22 -27.92
N ASN A 22 12.90 45.20 -27.47
CA ASN A 22 11.46 45.31 -27.66
C ASN A 22 11.17 45.63 -29.12
N GLU A 23 10.37 44.81 -29.79
CA GLU A 23 9.57 45.26 -30.94
C GLU A 23 8.09 45.03 -30.64
N SER A 24 7.47 46.15 -30.29
CA SER A 24 6.04 46.43 -30.36
C SER A 24 5.57 46.44 -31.81
N ASP A 25 4.54 45.66 -32.13
CA ASP A 25 3.73 45.91 -33.33
C ASP A 25 2.25 45.96 -32.94
N GLU A 26 1.74 47.19 -32.85
CA GLU A 26 0.33 47.53 -32.74
C GLU A 26 -0.25 47.65 -34.15
N GLY A 27 -1.28 46.86 -34.47
CA GLY A 27 -1.99 46.94 -35.74
C GLY A 27 -3.44 46.54 -35.61
N ASN A 28 -4.27 47.48 -35.19
CA ASN A 28 -5.73 47.41 -35.14
C ASN A 28 -6.33 47.91 -36.47
N VAL A 29 -7.17 47.14 -37.18
CA VAL A 29 -8.26 47.71 -38.00
C VAL A 29 -9.41 46.71 -38.19
N GLU A 30 -10.62 47.20 -37.93
CA GLU A 30 -11.94 46.58 -37.98
C GLU A 30 -12.44 46.18 -39.39
N ASP A 31 -13.40 45.25 -39.37
CA ASP A 31 -14.59 45.09 -40.23
C ASP A 31 -14.71 45.87 -41.54
N LEU A 32 -15.04 45.16 -42.62
CA LEU A 32 -15.95 45.63 -43.67
C LEU A 32 -16.58 44.43 -44.42
N ARG A 33 -17.83 44.10 -44.07
CA ARG A 33 -18.77 43.43 -44.98
C ARG A 33 -19.20 44.41 -46.07
N LEU A 34 -19.29 43.96 -47.33
CA LEU A 34 -20.42 44.20 -48.24
C LEU A 34 -20.23 43.48 -49.60
N ASN A 35 -21.34 42.85 -50.02
CA ASN A 35 -21.56 42.07 -51.23
C ASN A 35 -21.40 42.85 -52.55
N SER A 36 -21.17 42.14 -53.66
CA SER A 36 -21.90 42.33 -54.92
C SER A 36 -21.51 41.29 -55.99
N ALA A 37 -22.48 40.44 -56.35
CA ALA A 37 -22.95 40.04 -57.70
C ALA A 37 -21.92 39.67 -58.79
N GLY A 38 -22.08 38.60 -59.57
CA GLY A 38 -23.13 37.60 -59.74
C GLY A 38 -22.92 36.94 -61.13
N ASP A 39 -23.36 35.70 -61.33
CA ASP A 39 -23.97 35.29 -62.60
C ASP A 39 -24.78 34.00 -62.44
N ASN A 40 -25.93 33.97 -63.10
CA ASN A 40 -26.93 32.91 -63.10
C ASN A 40 -26.52 31.74 -64.01
N VAL A 41 -26.91 30.50 -63.67
CA VAL A 41 -27.72 29.62 -64.54
C VAL A 41 -28.51 28.65 -63.65
N SER A 42 -29.81 28.60 -63.89
CA SER A 42 -30.83 27.70 -63.35
C SER A 42 -30.66 26.24 -63.81
N GLU A 43 -30.98 25.26 -62.96
CA GLU A 43 -31.97 24.20 -63.25
C GLU A 43 -32.04 23.15 -62.13
N GLU A 44 -33.30 22.87 -61.75
CA GLU A 44 -33.86 21.60 -61.24
C GLU A 44 -33.60 21.17 -59.79
N GLN A 45 -34.70 21.17 -59.04
CA GLN A 45 -34.91 20.52 -57.76
C GLN A 45 -35.00 19.01 -57.99
N ASP A 46 -34.26 18.22 -57.21
CA ASP A 46 -34.68 16.90 -56.77
C ASP A 46 -34.16 16.72 -55.34
N ASP A 47 -35.10 16.80 -54.40
CA ASP A 47 -34.94 16.44 -52.99
C ASP A 47 -34.90 14.91 -52.92
N GLU A 48 -33.71 14.31 -52.74
CA GLU A 48 -33.58 12.94 -52.24
C GLU A 48 -32.80 12.98 -50.92
N GLU A 49 -33.55 12.70 -49.86
CA GLU A 49 -33.12 12.61 -48.46
C GLU A 49 -31.98 11.58 -48.34
N GLU A 50 -30.77 12.02 -47.97
CA GLU A 50 -29.73 11.11 -47.49
C GLU A 50 -30.21 10.49 -46.17
N GLU A 51 -30.66 9.24 -46.26
CA GLU A 51 -30.95 8.36 -45.13
C GLU A 51 -29.64 8.14 -44.34
N GLU A 52 -29.36 9.02 -43.37
CA GLU A 52 -28.40 8.76 -42.30
C GLU A 52 -28.88 7.51 -41.57
N ALA A 53 -28.29 6.37 -41.91
CA ALA A 53 -28.44 5.15 -41.15
C ALA A 53 -27.94 5.42 -39.72
N GLU A 54 -28.88 5.66 -38.80
CA GLU A 54 -28.64 5.65 -37.36
C GLU A 54 -27.99 4.31 -37.02
N ARG A 55 -26.67 4.33 -36.89
CA ARG A 55 -25.91 3.22 -36.33
C ARG A 55 -26.46 3.03 -34.91
N PRO A 56 -27.10 1.89 -34.58
CA PRO A 56 -27.65 1.71 -33.25
C PRO A 56 -26.52 1.90 -32.24
N PRO A 57 -26.78 2.50 -31.07
CA PRO A 57 -25.75 2.65 -30.06
C PRO A 57 -25.23 1.25 -29.79
N GLU A 58 -23.95 1.02 -30.13
CA GLU A 58 -23.20 -0.10 -29.58
C GLU A 58 -23.27 0.14 -28.08
N THR A 59 -24.21 -0.56 -27.44
CA THR A 59 -24.17 -0.83 -26.02
C THR A 59 -22.79 -1.40 -25.81
N GLN A 60 -21.87 -0.58 -25.32
CA GLN A 60 -20.66 -1.05 -24.69
C GLN A 60 -21.17 -1.97 -23.61
N ASP A 61 -21.14 -3.27 -23.93
CA ASP A 61 -21.40 -4.33 -22.98
C ASP A 61 -20.58 -3.99 -21.73
N GLU A 62 -21.28 -3.86 -20.62
CA GLU A 62 -20.76 -3.62 -19.27
C GLU A 62 -19.97 -4.85 -18.80
N ASP A 63 -18.94 -5.23 -19.56
CA ASP A 63 -17.94 -6.23 -19.21
C ASP A 63 -16.62 -5.49 -18.91
N ASP A 64 -16.68 -4.47 -18.06
CA ASP A 64 -15.55 -4.14 -17.18
C ASP A 64 -15.47 -5.24 -16.11
N GLU A 65 -15.06 -6.45 -16.52
CA GLU A 65 -14.59 -7.48 -15.60
C GLU A 65 -13.54 -6.83 -14.70
N ASP A 66 -13.81 -6.75 -13.40
CA ASP A 66 -13.05 -6.11 -12.33
C ASP A 66 -11.52 -6.25 -12.47
N ALA A 67 -10.91 -5.43 -13.34
CA ALA A 67 -9.48 -5.43 -13.53
C ALA A 67 -8.86 -4.79 -12.29
N VAL A 68 -8.31 -5.63 -11.41
CA VAL A 68 -7.63 -5.18 -10.19
C VAL A 68 -6.49 -4.24 -10.58
N THR A 69 -6.73 -2.94 -10.41
CA THR A 69 -5.75 -1.91 -10.78
C THR A 69 -4.64 -1.81 -9.74
N SER A 70 -3.44 -1.42 -10.15
CA SER A 70 -2.30 -1.17 -9.24
C SER A 70 -2.64 -0.17 -8.12
N ALA A 71 -3.51 0.81 -8.39
CA ALA A 71 -3.97 1.77 -7.41
C ALA A 71 -4.84 1.13 -6.31
N MET A 72 -5.68 0.17 -6.67
CA MET A 72 -6.50 -0.60 -5.72
C MET A 72 -5.63 -1.47 -4.83
N VAL A 73 -4.66 -2.19 -5.41
CA VAL A 73 -3.70 -3.02 -4.64
C VAL A 73 -2.92 -2.16 -3.64
N LEU A 74 -2.47 -0.98 -4.04
CA LEU A 74 -1.74 -0.08 -3.14
C LEU A 74 -2.62 0.47 -2.01
N ALA A 75 -3.88 0.79 -2.30
CA ALA A 75 -4.83 1.26 -1.29
C ALA A 75 -5.12 0.17 -0.24
N GLU A 76 -5.32 -1.06 -0.71
CA GLU A 76 -5.53 -2.22 0.15
C GLU A 76 -4.29 -2.54 0.99
N MET A 77 -3.11 -2.55 0.36
CA MET A 77 -1.84 -2.77 1.06
C MET A 77 -1.62 -1.73 2.17
N ARG A 78 -1.98 -0.47 1.94
CA ARG A 78 -1.87 0.57 2.97
C ARG A 78 -2.74 0.24 4.19
N GLN A 79 -3.95 -0.27 3.98
CA GLN A 79 -4.84 -0.65 5.07
C GLN A 79 -4.31 -1.86 5.84
N VAL A 80 -3.82 -2.88 5.13
CA VAL A 80 -3.20 -4.06 5.73
C VAL A 80 -1.96 -3.67 6.54
N TRP A 81 -1.09 -2.82 5.96
CA TRP A 81 0.12 -2.31 6.62
C TRP A 81 -0.19 -1.52 7.90
N GLN A 82 -1.18 -0.62 7.86
CA GLN A 82 -1.60 0.11 9.06
C GLN A 82 -2.11 -0.84 10.14
N SER A 83 -2.96 -1.81 9.75
CA SER A 83 -3.52 -2.79 10.67
C SER A 83 -2.43 -3.65 11.32
N GLU A 84 -1.47 -4.12 10.54
CA GLU A 84 -0.34 -4.91 11.06
C GLU A 84 0.57 -4.08 11.98
N THR A 85 0.76 -2.79 11.70
CA THR A 85 1.59 -1.90 12.52
C THR A 85 0.99 -1.69 13.91
N VAL A 86 -0.32 -1.43 13.98
CA VAL A 86 -1.05 -1.12 15.21
C VAL A 86 -1.46 -2.39 15.98
N SER A 87 -1.71 -3.50 15.28
CA SER A 87 -2.12 -4.74 15.92
C SER A 87 -1.00 -5.29 16.82
N PRO A 88 -1.30 -5.69 18.06
CA PRO A 88 -0.36 -6.37 18.95
C PRO A 88 -0.23 -7.87 18.61
N LEU A 89 -1.18 -8.40 17.84
CA LEU A 89 -1.20 -9.77 17.34
C LEU A 89 -0.74 -9.81 15.88
N LEU A 90 -0.19 -10.95 15.47
CA LEU A 90 0.08 -11.23 14.07
C LEU A 90 -1.25 -11.40 13.33
N LEU A 91 -1.45 -10.68 12.23
CA LEU A 91 -2.67 -10.78 11.42
C LEU A 91 -2.50 -11.83 10.30
N PRO A 92 -3.59 -12.29 9.65
CA PRO A 92 -3.49 -13.22 8.53
C PRO A 92 -2.57 -12.73 7.42
N ASP A 93 -1.93 -13.67 6.74
CA ASP A 93 -1.01 -13.36 5.64
C ASP A 93 -1.76 -12.71 4.46
N ARG A 94 -1.06 -11.78 3.80
CA ARG A 94 -1.50 -11.06 2.59
C ARG A 94 -0.33 -10.97 1.60
N SER A 95 0.44 -12.06 1.46
CA SER A 95 1.61 -12.12 0.60
C SER A 95 1.27 -11.85 -0.87
N GLU A 96 0.04 -12.13 -1.30
CA GLU A 96 -0.46 -11.82 -2.63
C GLU A 96 -0.35 -10.33 -2.97
N LEU A 97 -0.65 -9.43 -2.01
CA LEU A 97 -0.51 -7.98 -2.20
C LEU A 97 0.96 -7.58 -2.28
N VAL A 98 1.80 -8.23 -1.47
CA VAL A 98 3.24 -8.00 -1.46
C VAL A 98 3.85 -8.40 -2.80
N HIS A 99 3.56 -9.61 -3.30
CA HIS A 99 4.07 -10.09 -4.58
C HIS A 99 3.61 -9.18 -5.73
N CYS A 100 2.33 -8.83 -5.77
CA CYS A 100 1.82 -7.92 -6.80
C CYS A 100 2.53 -6.56 -6.80
N LEU A 101 2.80 -5.98 -5.63
CA LEU A 101 3.51 -4.70 -5.52
C LEU A 101 5.00 -4.82 -5.85
N VAL A 102 5.65 -5.93 -5.50
CA VAL A 102 7.05 -6.18 -5.87
C VAL A 102 7.18 -6.27 -7.39
N ASP A 103 6.31 -7.03 -8.06
CA ASP A 103 6.31 -7.12 -9.52
C ASP A 103 6.07 -5.75 -10.18
N GLN A 104 5.20 -4.92 -9.60
CA GLN A 104 4.95 -3.55 -10.06
C GLN A 104 6.16 -2.63 -9.85
N ILE A 105 6.85 -2.74 -8.71
CA ILE A 105 8.08 -2.01 -8.41
C ILE A 105 9.14 -2.37 -9.45
N GLU A 106 9.38 -3.65 -9.71
CA GLU A 106 10.37 -4.13 -10.67
C GLU A 106 10.07 -3.63 -12.09
N SER A 107 8.80 -3.75 -12.53
CA SER A 107 8.37 -3.24 -13.84
C SER A 107 8.57 -1.73 -13.98
N MET A 108 8.23 -0.95 -12.94
CA MET A 108 8.45 0.50 -12.93
C MET A 108 9.94 0.85 -12.94
N GLU A 109 10.78 0.13 -12.20
CA GLU A 109 12.24 0.32 -12.19
C GLU A 109 12.85 0.08 -13.57
N GLU A 110 12.49 -1.02 -14.22
CA GLU A 110 12.96 -1.32 -15.57
C GLU A 110 12.56 -0.23 -16.58
N ASN A 111 11.32 0.25 -16.50
CA ASN A 111 10.85 1.32 -17.37
C ASN A 111 11.63 2.62 -17.14
N LEU A 112 11.92 2.96 -15.88
CA LEU A 112 12.75 4.12 -15.54
C LEU A 112 14.20 3.99 -16.01
N MET A 113 14.75 2.77 -16.02
CA MET A 113 16.10 2.50 -16.53
C MET A 113 16.20 2.70 -18.05
N ARG A 114 15.13 2.40 -18.79
CA ARG A 114 15.05 2.55 -20.25
C ARG A 114 14.84 4.01 -20.69
N CYS A 115 14.42 4.90 -19.80
CA CYS A 115 14.18 6.30 -20.13
C CYS A 115 15.49 7.07 -20.39
N VAL A 116 15.57 7.72 -21.55
CA VAL A 116 16.74 8.51 -21.99
C VAL A 116 16.81 9.87 -21.28
N ASP A 117 15.66 10.52 -21.04
CA ASP A 117 15.60 11.87 -20.45
C ASP A 117 15.46 11.85 -18.93
N ARG A 118 16.59 11.65 -18.24
CA ARG A 118 16.66 11.49 -16.77
C ARG A 118 16.30 12.73 -15.96
N GLY A 119 16.22 13.91 -16.58
CA GLY A 119 15.96 15.19 -15.91
C GLY A 119 14.48 15.57 -15.85
N HIS A 120 13.61 14.85 -16.56
CA HIS A 120 12.20 15.19 -16.64
C HIS A 120 11.47 14.99 -15.29
N ILE A 121 10.64 15.95 -14.88
CA ILE A 121 9.92 15.93 -13.59
C ILE A 121 9.10 14.65 -13.39
N LYS A 122 8.52 14.11 -14.47
CA LYS A 122 7.78 12.84 -14.47
C LYS A 122 8.63 11.66 -13.96
N ILE A 123 9.91 11.59 -14.35
CA ILE A 123 10.82 10.53 -13.89
C ILE A 123 11.11 10.69 -12.40
N SER A 124 11.34 11.93 -11.96
CA SER A 124 11.54 12.23 -10.55
C SER A 124 10.32 11.86 -9.70
N LEU A 125 9.11 12.11 -10.20
CA LEU A 125 7.86 11.73 -9.53
C LEU A 125 7.71 10.20 -9.43
N HIS A 126 7.97 9.47 -10.52
CA HIS A 126 7.91 8.01 -10.50
C HIS A 126 8.95 7.40 -9.55
N ARG A 127 10.17 7.95 -9.48
CA ARG A 127 11.18 7.53 -8.51
C ARG A 127 10.73 7.76 -7.07
N LEU A 128 10.12 8.91 -6.79
CA LEU A 128 9.59 9.21 -5.46
C LEU A 128 8.47 8.23 -5.08
N GLU A 129 7.57 7.92 -6.01
CA GLU A 129 6.49 6.98 -5.75
C GLU A 129 7.01 5.56 -5.52
N LEU A 130 7.99 5.13 -6.30
CA LEU A 130 8.67 3.85 -6.11
C LEU A 130 9.25 3.73 -4.70
N GLN A 131 9.92 4.78 -4.21
CA GLN A 131 10.45 4.80 -2.84
C GLN A 131 9.34 4.71 -1.78
N ARG A 132 8.20 5.36 -2.00
CA ARG A 132 7.04 5.30 -1.09
C ARG A 132 6.45 3.89 -1.03
N ILE A 133 6.22 3.25 -2.17
CA ILE A 133 5.67 1.89 -2.23
C ILE A 133 6.66 0.90 -1.61
N THR A 134 7.94 0.99 -1.98
CA THR A 134 9.02 0.18 -1.42
C THR A 134 9.12 0.30 0.10
N PHE A 135 8.95 1.51 0.64
CA PHE A 135 8.93 1.73 2.08
C PHE A 135 7.75 1.01 2.75
N VAL A 136 6.53 1.11 2.19
CA VAL A 136 5.34 0.46 2.75
C VAL A 136 5.50 -1.05 2.78
N VAL A 137 5.94 -1.66 1.66
CA VAL A 137 6.17 -3.12 1.57
C VAL A 137 7.22 -3.58 2.57
N ASN A 138 8.38 -2.91 2.61
CA ASN A 138 9.45 -3.27 3.54
C ASN A 138 9.06 -3.08 5.01
N SER A 139 8.33 -2.02 5.32
CA SER A 139 7.83 -1.74 6.67
C SER A 139 6.86 -2.83 7.13
N TYR A 140 5.94 -3.25 6.26
CA TYR A 140 5.03 -4.36 6.52
C TYR A 140 5.76 -5.67 6.82
N ILE A 141 6.67 -6.09 5.94
CA ILE A 141 7.42 -7.36 6.12
C ILE A 141 8.24 -7.31 7.41
N ARG A 142 8.97 -6.21 7.66
CA ARG A 142 9.78 -6.07 8.89
C ARG A 142 8.91 -6.16 10.15
N ARG A 143 7.74 -5.54 10.14
CA ARG A 143 6.81 -5.59 11.29
C ARG A 143 6.33 -7.00 11.56
N ARG A 144 6.00 -7.76 10.51
CA ARG A 144 5.60 -9.17 10.64
C ARG A 144 6.73 -10.05 11.15
N LEU A 145 7.93 -9.93 10.56
CA LEU A 145 9.09 -10.67 11.02
C LEU A 145 9.42 -10.40 12.48
N GLN A 146 9.32 -9.14 12.93
CA GLN A 146 9.51 -8.80 14.34
C GLN A 146 8.52 -9.55 15.26
N LYS A 147 7.23 -9.58 14.91
CA LYS A 147 6.23 -10.33 15.69
C LYS A 147 6.47 -11.84 15.68
N ILE A 148 6.96 -12.38 14.56
CA ILE A 148 7.33 -13.79 14.45
C ILE A 148 8.55 -14.09 15.34
N GLU A 149 9.53 -13.20 15.39
CA GLU A 149 10.73 -13.33 16.22
C GLU A 149 10.42 -13.28 17.71
N ASP A 150 9.41 -12.51 18.13
CA ASP A 150 8.98 -12.43 19.53
C ASP A 150 8.58 -13.81 20.09
N ASN A 151 7.85 -14.62 19.29
CA ASN A 151 7.55 -16.00 19.65
C ASN A 151 7.35 -16.92 18.42
N PRO A 152 8.42 -17.48 17.85
CA PRO A 152 8.36 -18.23 16.59
C PRO A 152 7.61 -19.55 16.73
N LEU A 153 7.69 -20.20 17.90
CA LEU A 153 6.99 -21.47 18.15
C LEU A 153 5.48 -21.26 18.24
N LEU A 154 5.05 -20.18 18.92
CA LEU A 154 3.64 -19.83 19.02
C LEU A 154 3.08 -19.48 17.64
N ALA A 155 3.80 -18.68 16.85
CA ALA A 155 3.38 -18.33 15.49
C ALA A 155 3.20 -19.58 14.61
N ILE A 156 4.13 -20.53 14.65
CA ILE A 156 4.02 -21.81 13.91
C ILE A 156 2.81 -22.63 14.41
N GLN A 157 2.61 -22.72 15.73
CA GLN A 157 1.49 -23.46 16.30
C GLN A 157 0.14 -22.86 15.87
N GLN A 158 -0.02 -21.54 16.02
CA GLN A 158 -1.23 -20.83 15.63
C GLN A 158 -1.51 -20.95 14.13
N HIS A 159 -0.48 -20.89 13.30
CA HIS A 159 -0.61 -21.13 11.87
C HIS A 159 -1.14 -22.55 11.59
N GLN A 160 -0.56 -23.59 12.22
CA GLN A 160 -1.02 -24.97 12.05
C GLN A 160 -2.46 -25.17 12.53
N GLU A 161 -2.83 -24.54 13.64
CA GLU A 161 -4.20 -24.58 14.16
C GLU A 161 -5.20 -23.96 13.17
N ARG A 162 -4.88 -22.78 12.60
CA ARG A 162 -5.71 -22.12 11.59
C ARG A 162 -5.84 -22.92 10.30
N VAL A 163 -4.74 -23.52 9.83
CA VAL A 163 -4.78 -24.40 8.65
C VAL A 163 -5.64 -25.63 8.93
N ARG A 164 -5.59 -26.20 10.14
CA ARG A 164 -6.42 -27.34 10.54
C ARG A 164 -7.91 -26.99 10.63
N THR A 165 -8.24 -25.75 11.00
CA THR A 165 -9.62 -25.25 11.09
C THR A 165 -10.12 -24.60 9.80
N GLU A 166 -9.39 -24.74 8.69
CA GLU A 166 -9.73 -24.15 7.38
C GLU A 166 -9.91 -22.62 7.41
N GLN A 167 -9.21 -21.95 8.34
CA GLN A 167 -9.17 -20.49 8.44
C GLN A 167 -8.07 -19.90 7.56
N LYS A 168 -8.11 -18.57 7.34
CA LYS A 168 -7.07 -17.86 6.60
C LYS A 168 -5.69 -18.13 7.23
N PRO A 169 -4.67 -18.48 6.44
CA PRO A 169 -3.34 -18.80 6.96
C PRO A 169 -2.72 -17.57 7.62
N LEU A 170 -2.00 -17.79 8.71
CA LEU A 170 -1.37 -16.71 9.48
C LEU A 170 -0.02 -16.26 8.90
N LEU A 171 0.68 -17.20 8.27
CA LEU A 171 2.07 -17.04 7.82
C LEU A 171 2.13 -17.42 6.35
N SER A 172 2.97 -16.70 5.61
CA SER A 172 3.38 -17.11 4.27
C SER A 172 4.31 -18.33 4.31
N ASP A 173 4.49 -19.02 3.19
CA ASP A 173 5.43 -20.16 3.09
C ASP A 173 6.87 -19.73 3.43
N ASP A 174 7.29 -18.55 2.95
CA ASP A 174 8.61 -17.99 3.25
C ASP A 174 8.74 -17.61 4.74
N GLU A 175 7.69 -17.04 5.33
CA GLU A 175 7.65 -16.70 6.76
C GLU A 175 7.69 -17.96 7.63
N LEU A 176 7.04 -19.03 7.19
CA LEU A 176 7.02 -20.32 7.87
C LEU A 176 8.41 -20.98 7.84
N ILE A 177 9.13 -20.88 6.72
CA ILE A 177 10.53 -21.31 6.61
C ILE A 177 11.41 -20.46 7.54
N TYR A 178 11.22 -19.13 7.53
CA TYR A 178 11.95 -18.21 8.39
C TYR A 178 11.75 -18.55 9.88
N ALA A 179 10.51 -18.68 10.33
CA ALA A 179 10.16 -18.98 11.71
C ALA A 179 10.79 -20.30 12.20
N ARG A 180 10.79 -21.34 11.36
CA ARG A 180 11.43 -22.62 11.67
C ARG A 180 12.94 -22.48 11.82
N ARG A 181 13.59 -21.85 10.84
CA ARG A 181 15.04 -21.63 10.87
C ARG A 181 15.46 -20.78 12.07
N PHE A 182 14.68 -19.76 12.40
CA PHE A 182 14.92 -18.90 13.54
C PHE A 182 14.78 -19.68 14.86
N ALA A 183 13.71 -20.44 15.04
CA ALA A 183 13.50 -21.27 16.23
C ALA A 183 14.60 -22.33 16.42
N GLU A 184 15.08 -22.94 15.33
CA GLU A 184 16.20 -23.89 15.36
C GLU A 184 17.51 -23.21 15.75
N ALA A 185 17.84 -22.08 15.12
CA ALA A 185 19.05 -21.32 15.40
C ALA A 185 19.08 -20.82 16.86
N GLU A 186 17.97 -20.28 17.32
CA GLU A 186 17.78 -19.82 18.69
C GLU A 186 17.96 -20.98 19.69
N SER A 187 17.29 -22.10 19.47
CA SER A 187 17.42 -23.30 20.31
C SER A 187 18.87 -23.82 20.35
N ALA A 188 19.58 -23.80 19.22
CA ALA A 188 20.98 -24.19 19.15
C ALA A 188 21.88 -23.27 20.01
N VAL A 189 21.68 -21.96 19.94
CA VAL A 189 22.42 -20.98 20.74
C VAL A 189 22.14 -21.18 22.24
N PHE A 190 20.88 -21.30 22.64
CA PHE A 190 20.53 -21.54 24.06
C PHE A 190 21.09 -22.87 24.56
N SER A 191 21.03 -23.92 23.75
CA SER A 191 21.57 -25.24 24.09
C SER A 191 23.08 -25.19 24.34
N GLN A 192 23.82 -24.47 23.49
CA GLN A 192 25.27 -24.35 23.60
C GLN A 192 25.73 -23.43 24.74
N THR A 193 24.94 -22.41 25.08
CA THR A 193 25.33 -21.38 26.05
C THR A 193 24.89 -21.68 27.47
N VAL A 194 23.62 -22.05 27.66
CA VAL A 194 23.00 -22.14 28.99
C VAL A 194 22.43 -23.52 29.26
N LEU A 195 21.61 -24.09 28.35
CA LEU A 195 20.78 -25.25 28.69
C LEU A 195 21.61 -26.51 28.98
N ARG A 196 22.77 -26.69 28.33
CA ARG A 196 23.70 -27.80 28.64
C ARG A 196 24.24 -27.80 30.08
N HIS A 197 24.19 -26.67 30.76
CA HIS A 197 24.64 -26.51 32.15
C HIS A 197 23.49 -26.66 33.15
N LEU A 198 22.24 -26.70 32.67
CA LEU A 198 21.07 -26.85 33.53
C LEU A 198 20.78 -28.34 33.80
N PRO A 199 20.18 -28.67 34.96
CA PRO A 199 19.67 -30.00 35.23
C PRO A 199 18.68 -30.47 34.16
N ALA A 200 18.55 -31.78 33.94
CA ALA A 200 17.71 -32.34 32.89
C ALA A 200 16.23 -31.89 32.93
N SER A 201 15.72 -31.52 34.11
CA SER A 201 14.37 -30.97 34.28
C SER A 201 14.20 -29.55 33.71
N LEU A 202 15.28 -28.78 33.55
CA LEU A 202 15.29 -27.39 33.09
C LEU A 202 16.06 -27.19 31.78
N ASN A 203 16.63 -28.25 31.20
CA ASN A 203 17.33 -28.23 29.91
C ASN A 203 16.34 -28.21 28.72
N ARG A 204 15.18 -27.56 28.88
CA ARG A 204 14.22 -27.34 27.81
C ARG A 204 13.89 -25.86 27.76
N LEU A 205 13.87 -25.31 26.56
CA LEU A 205 13.45 -23.94 26.34
C LEU A 205 11.96 -23.81 26.67
N MET A 206 11.66 -23.26 27.85
CA MET A 206 10.30 -22.92 28.24
C MET A 206 10.02 -21.49 27.79
N ARG A 207 9.16 -21.33 26.79
CA ARG A 207 8.65 -20.02 26.40
C ARG A 207 7.33 -19.77 27.12
N PRO A 208 7.20 -18.69 27.93
CA PRO A 208 5.90 -18.28 28.40
C PRO A 208 5.05 -17.88 27.19
N VAL A 209 3.79 -18.31 27.18
CA VAL A 209 2.82 -17.82 26.20
C VAL A 209 2.43 -16.41 26.66
N THR A 210 3.11 -15.39 26.13
CA THR A 210 2.66 -13.99 26.29
C THR A 210 1.49 -13.79 25.35
N THR A 211 0.28 -14.03 25.83
CA THR A 211 -0.94 -13.71 25.08
C THR A 211 -1.18 -12.21 25.19
N ASN A 212 -0.96 -11.47 24.11
CA ASN A 212 -1.30 -10.04 24.02
C ASN A 212 -2.82 -9.81 23.81
N ASP A 213 -3.64 -10.81 24.14
CA ASP A 213 -5.08 -10.88 23.83
C ASP A 213 -5.89 -9.78 24.54
N SER A 214 -5.38 -9.25 25.64
CA SER A 214 -6.02 -8.18 26.43
C SER A 214 -5.56 -6.77 26.05
N GLU A 215 -4.66 -6.63 25.08
CA GLU A 215 -4.19 -5.32 24.65
C GLU A 215 -5.28 -4.58 23.88
N LYS A 216 -5.48 -3.30 24.22
CA LYS A 216 -6.56 -2.47 23.69
C LYS A 216 -6.05 -1.68 22.49
N VAL A 217 -6.84 -1.67 21.41
CA VAL A 217 -6.52 -0.97 20.17
C VAL A 217 -7.63 0.01 19.81
N PHE A 218 -7.25 1.10 19.14
CA PHE A 218 -8.22 2.04 18.57
C PHE A 218 -8.76 1.48 17.27
N ILE A 219 -10.10 1.44 17.18
CA ILE A 219 -10.80 0.93 16.02
C ILE A 219 -11.74 1.97 15.45
N ASN A 220 -11.85 2.02 14.13
CA ASN A 220 -12.86 2.76 13.41
C ASN A 220 -13.77 1.78 12.65
N VAL A 221 -15.07 1.91 12.86
CA VAL A 221 -16.09 1.04 12.26
C VAL A 221 -16.45 1.55 10.87
N LEU A 222 -16.24 0.74 9.84
CA LEU A 222 -16.49 1.13 8.45
C LEU A 222 -17.86 0.67 7.94
N ALA A 223 -18.31 -0.50 8.38
CA ALA A 223 -19.55 -1.13 7.94
C ALA A 223 -20.76 -0.79 8.84
N ASP A 224 -21.96 -0.82 8.25
CA ASP A 224 -23.23 -0.71 8.97
C ASP A 224 -23.73 -2.10 9.42
N GLY A 225 -24.44 -2.15 10.55
CA GLY A 225 -25.15 -3.36 10.99
C GLY A 225 -24.26 -4.50 11.48
N LEU A 226 -23.12 -4.18 12.10
CA LEU A 226 -22.28 -5.18 12.74
C LEU A 226 -22.95 -5.72 14.01
N ASP A 227 -22.74 -7.01 14.25
CA ASP A 227 -23.15 -7.66 15.49
C ASP A 227 -22.47 -7.02 16.70
N ASP A 228 -23.18 -7.00 17.83
CA ASP A 228 -22.64 -6.48 19.09
C ASP A 228 -21.41 -7.29 19.50
N VAL A 229 -20.32 -6.59 19.83
CA VAL A 229 -19.08 -7.23 20.27
C VAL A 229 -19.13 -7.44 21.77
N ALA A 230 -18.98 -8.70 22.20
CA ALA A 230 -18.82 -9.06 23.60
C ALA A 230 -17.42 -8.69 24.09
N VAL A 231 -17.34 -7.76 25.03
CA VAL A 231 -16.08 -7.29 25.61
C VAL A 231 -16.10 -7.57 27.11
N PRO A 232 -15.04 -8.18 27.69
CA PRO A 232 -14.98 -8.46 29.12
C PRO A 232 -15.12 -7.17 29.93
N ASP A 233 -15.98 -7.18 30.95
CA ASP A 233 -16.13 -6.03 31.86
C ASP A 233 -14.87 -5.86 32.71
N GLY A 234 -14.48 -4.60 32.94
CA GLY A 234 -13.36 -4.26 33.80
C GLY A 234 -13.67 -4.42 35.29
N ASP A 235 -14.96 -4.31 35.67
CA ASP A 235 -15.40 -4.40 37.06
C ASP A 235 -15.73 -5.84 37.48
N ASP A 236 -16.17 -6.70 36.56
CA ASP A 236 -16.39 -8.13 36.78
C ASP A 236 -15.81 -8.98 35.63
N PRO A 237 -14.63 -9.61 35.82
CA PRO A 237 -13.95 -10.38 34.78
C PRO A 237 -14.68 -11.66 34.37
N GLY A 238 -15.80 -12.02 35.02
CA GLY A 238 -16.68 -13.12 34.61
C GLY A 238 -17.88 -12.68 33.75
N SER A 239 -18.03 -11.38 33.47
CA SER A 239 -19.15 -10.83 32.73
C SER A 239 -18.69 -10.14 31.44
N ASP A 240 -19.47 -10.30 30.38
CA ASP A 240 -19.23 -9.65 29.09
C ASP A 240 -20.26 -8.52 28.88
N VAL A 241 -19.77 -7.36 28.46
CA VAL A 241 -20.58 -6.23 28.01
C VAL A 241 -20.70 -6.28 26.50
N LEU A 242 -21.95 -6.27 26.00
CA LEU A 242 -22.24 -6.16 24.58
C LEU A 242 -22.15 -4.69 24.15
N ILE A 243 -21.25 -4.41 23.19
CA ILE A 243 -21.04 -3.08 22.65
C ILE A 243 -21.51 -3.05 21.20
N GLY A 244 -22.53 -2.23 20.93
CA GLY A 244 -23.00 -1.97 19.57
C GLY A 244 -22.03 -1.09 18.78
N LEU A 245 -21.54 -1.62 17.66
CA LEU A 245 -20.59 -0.94 16.79
C LEU A 245 -21.34 -0.08 15.76
N ASN A 246 -21.43 1.22 16.04
CA ASN A 246 -22.00 2.19 15.10
C ASN A 246 -20.98 2.59 14.02
N ARG A 247 -21.40 2.66 12.77
CA ARG A 247 -20.56 3.11 11.65
C ARG A 247 -20.00 4.51 11.89
N GLY A 248 -18.71 4.68 11.56
CA GLY A 248 -17.97 5.93 11.69
C GLY A 248 -17.57 6.28 13.12
N ALA A 249 -18.01 5.51 14.13
CA ALA A 249 -17.58 5.69 15.50
C ALA A 249 -16.20 5.08 15.73
N THR A 250 -15.45 5.67 16.66
CA THR A 250 -14.15 5.17 17.10
C THR A 250 -14.28 4.59 18.52
N PHE A 251 -13.79 3.38 18.71
CA PHE A 251 -13.80 2.69 20.01
C PHE A 251 -12.39 2.27 20.42
N LEU A 252 -12.18 2.07 21.73
CA LEU A 252 -10.97 1.50 22.30
C LEU A 252 -11.33 0.16 22.96
N LEU A 253 -11.10 -0.94 22.24
CA LEU A 253 -11.51 -2.28 22.65
C LEU A 253 -10.31 -3.24 22.66
N PRO A 254 -10.37 -4.34 23.42
CA PRO A 254 -9.42 -5.44 23.29
C PRO A 254 -9.41 -6.00 21.87
N ILE A 255 -8.23 -6.45 21.40
CA ILE A 255 -8.05 -6.94 20.03
C ILE A 255 -8.80 -8.25 19.75
N ASN A 256 -8.94 -9.16 20.73
CA ASN A 256 -9.42 -10.52 20.46
C ASN A 256 -10.88 -10.58 19.94
N PRO A 257 -11.86 -9.89 20.56
CA PRO A 257 -13.25 -9.92 20.10
C PRO A 257 -13.46 -9.29 18.71
N ILE A 258 -12.56 -8.39 18.30
CA ILE A 258 -12.68 -7.64 17.03
C ILE A 258 -11.96 -8.32 15.86
N LEU A 259 -11.15 -9.35 16.11
CA LEU A 259 -10.40 -10.06 15.05
C LEU A 259 -11.30 -10.53 13.90
N PRO A 260 -12.48 -11.15 14.12
CA PRO A 260 -13.33 -11.59 13.02
C PRO A 260 -13.80 -10.41 12.14
N ALA A 261 -14.15 -9.28 12.76
CA ALA A 261 -14.59 -8.08 12.06
C ALA A 261 -13.43 -7.41 11.30
N LEU A 262 -12.21 -7.48 11.83
CA LEU A 262 -10.99 -7.02 11.16
C LEU A 262 -10.65 -7.88 9.93
N GLU A 263 -10.76 -9.20 10.05
CA GLU A 263 -10.48 -10.15 8.94
C GLU A 263 -11.49 -10.05 7.79
N GLN A 264 -12.70 -9.57 8.08
CA GLN A 264 -13.75 -9.26 7.10
C GLN A 264 -13.62 -7.85 6.50
N GLY A 265 -12.73 -7.00 7.04
CA GLY A 265 -12.52 -5.62 6.57
C GLY A 265 -13.61 -4.63 7.02
N HIS A 266 -14.47 -5.02 7.96
CA HIS A 266 -15.54 -4.16 8.49
C HIS A 266 -15.04 -3.09 9.46
N VAL A 267 -13.86 -3.31 10.03
CA VAL A 267 -13.22 -2.44 11.01
C VAL A 267 -11.80 -2.13 10.54
N ARG A 268 -11.33 -0.91 10.82
CA ARG A 268 -9.96 -0.47 10.57
C ARG A 268 -9.28 -0.12 11.90
N LEU A 269 -8.06 -0.59 12.09
CA LEU A 269 -7.21 -0.16 13.20
C LEU A 269 -6.61 1.21 12.90
N LEU A 270 -6.59 2.10 13.90
CA LEU A 270 -6.08 3.47 13.77
C LEU A 270 -4.64 3.60 14.24
#